data_AF-A0AAW1VR91-F1
#
_entry.id   AF-A0AAW1VR91-F1
#
_cell.length_a   1.000
_cell.length_b   1.000
_cell.length_c   1.000
_cell.angle_alpha   90.00
_cell.angle_beta   90.00
_cell.angle_gamma   90.00
#
_symmetry.space_group_name_H-M   'P 1'
#
loop_
_entity.id
_entity.type
_entity.pdbx_description
1 polymer ?
#
loop_
_entity_poly.entity_id
_entity_poly.type
_entity_poly.pdbx_seq_one_letter_code
_entity_poly.pdbx_strand_id
1 'polypeptide(L)'
;MVACGSQLYTFGGYDGQEALGDLYRFDIQTSKWKKVKAAGRSPHARFSHSMFVYRNHLGVIGGCPVRQHCQELAILDLQLCMWRHVKLETTGEDLFVRSTAHVFGDDLVMIGGGGILLCIWNKV
;
A
#
# COMPACT_ATOMS: atom_id res chain seq x y z
N MET A 1 1.01 7.42 -0.09
CA MET A 1 0.42 8.08 -1.28
C MET A 1 1.26 7.73 -2.50
N VAL A 2 0.62 7.52 -3.66
CA VAL A 2 1.26 7.19 -4.94
C VAL A 2 0.58 7.92 -6.09
N ALA A 3 1.30 8.14 -7.19
CA ALA A 3 0.75 8.69 -8.43
C ALA A 3 0.52 7.56 -9.45
N CYS A 4 -0.60 7.62 -10.18
CA CYS A 4 -0.90 6.76 -11.32
C CYS A 4 -1.64 7.59 -12.38
N GLY A 5 -0.98 7.83 -13.53
CA GLY A 5 -1.50 8.75 -14.55
C GLY A 5 -1.70 10.16 -13.99
N SER A 6 -2.88 10.74 -14.22
CA SER A 6 -3.28 12.07 -13.73
C SER A 6 -3.95 12.04 -12.34
N GLN A 7 -3.76 10.95 -11.59
CA GLN A 7 -4.43 10.74 -10.30
C GLN A 7 -3.42 10.43 -9.20
N LEU A 8 -3.63 11.01 -8.02
CA LEU A 8 -2.92 10.68 -6.80
C LEU A 8 -3.82 9.80 -5.93
N TYR A 9 -3.30 8.71 -5.40
CA TYR A 9 -4.03 7.80 -4.53
C TYR A 9 -3.42 7.79 -3.14
N THR A 10 -4.29 7.83 -2.13
CA THR A 10 -3.89 7.71 -0.73
C THR A 10 -4.82 6.76 -0.01
N PHE A 11 -4.24 5.88 0.79
CA PHE A 11 -4.96 4.93 1.62
C PHE A 11 -4.61 5.19 3.07
N GLY A 12 -5.59 5.09 3.97
CA GLY A 12 -5.39 5.15 5.41
C GLY A 12 -4.76 6.46 5.92
N GLY A 13 -3.97 6.36 6.99
CA GLY A 13 -3.47 7.51 7.76
C GLY A 13 -3.85 7.42 9.24
N TYR A 14 -3.60 8.51 9.98
CA TYR A 14 -3.97 8.64 11.40
C TYR A 14 -4.52 10.05 11.61
N ASP A 15 -5.71 10.16 12.19
CA ASP A 15 -6.42 11.44 12.36
C ASP A 15 -6.16 12.11 13.72
N GLY A 16 -5.31 11.50 14.55
CA GLY A 16 -5.07 11.91 15.94
C GLY A 16 -5.68 10.97 16.95
N GLN A 17 -6.71 10.21 16.58
CA GLN A 17 -7.45 9.29 17.45
C GLN A 17 -7.34 7.84 16.98
N GLU A 18 -7.52 7.58 15.69
CA GLU A 18 -7.52 6.23 15.14
C GLU A 18 -6.82 6.13 13.78
N ALA A 19 -6.44 4.90 13.45
CA ALA A 19 -5.95 4.59 12.12
C ALA A 19 -7.13 4.62 11.13
N LEU A 20 -6.89 5.19 9.96
CA LEU A 20 -7.87 5.26 8.87
C LEU A 20 -7.67 4.12 7.88
N GLY A 21 -8.75 3.73 7.18
CA GLY A 21 -8.74 2.61 6.25
C GLY A 21 -9.50 2.87 4.95
N ASP A 22 -9.73 4.14 4.60
CA ASP A 22 -10.33 4.50 3.33
C ASP A 22 -9.30 4.86 2.25
N LEU A 23 -9.71 4.64 1.01
CA LEU A 23 -8.95 4.97 -0.19
C LEU A 23 -9.57 6.21 -0.83
N TYR A 24 -8.74 7.23 -1.06
CA TYR A 24 -9.11 8.39 -1.86
C TYR A 24 -8.22 8.49 -3.09
N ARG A 25 -8.80 9.09 -4.14
CA ARG A 25 -8.04 9.60 -5.27
C ARG A 25 -8.25 11.10 -5.43
N PHE A 26 -7.18 11.81 -5.76
CA PHE A 26 -7.20 13.19 -6.19
C PHE A 26 -6.99 13.22 -7.70
N ASP A 27 -7.90 13.88 -8.41
CA ASP A 27 -7.77 14.12 -9.84
C ASP A 27 -7.08 15.47 -10.05
N ILE A 28 -5.89 15.44 -10.66
CA ILE A 28 -5.02 16.64 -10.77
C ILE A 28 -5.59 17.63 -11.80
N GLN A 29 -6.38 17.17 -12.77
CA GLN A 29 -6.97 18.04 -13.79
C GLN A 29 -8.16 18.83 -13.23
N THR A 30 -8.96 18.19 -12.37
CA THR A 30 -10.16 18.80 -11.78
C THR A 30 -9.95 19.33 -10.37
N SER A 31 -8.79 19.07 -9.77
CA SER A 31 -8.43 19.42 -8.39
C SER A 31 -9.43 18.92 -7.35
N LYS A 32 -9.95 17.70 -7.53
CA LYS A 32 -11.01 17.13 -6.68
C LYS A 32 -10.59 15.80 -6.06
N TRP A 33 -10.80 15.70 -4.76
CA TRP A 33 -10.76 14.45 -4.02
C TRP A 33 -12.05 13.65 -4.22
N LYS A 34 -11.92 12.33 -4.40
CA LYS A 34 -13.03 11.39 -4.49
C LYS A 34 -12.70 10.14 -3.69
N LYS A 35 -13.64 9.71 -2.84
CA LYS A 35 -13.54 8.42 -2.15
C LYS A 35 -13.68 7.30 -3.18
N VAL A 36 -12.76 6.36 -3.18
CA VAL A 36 -12.78 5.20 -4.06
C VAL A 36 -13.50 4.06 -3.34
N LYS A 37 -14.60 3.59 -3.94
CA LYS A 37 -15.29 2.38 -3.50
C LYS A 37 -14.77 1.23 -4.36
N ALA A 38 -14.03 0.32 -3.73
CA ALA A 38 -13.49 -0.87 -4.38
C ALA A 38 -14.17 -2.13 -3.84
N ALA A 39 -14.37 -3.12 -4.70
CA ALA A 39 -14.87 -4.43 -4.32
C ALA A 39 -13.78 -5.27 -3.62
N GLY A 40 -14.20 -6.40 -3.04
CA GLY A 40 -13.31 -7.29 -2.30
C GLY A 40 -12.98 -6.78 -0.90
N ARG A 41 -12.09 -7.50 -0.20
CA ARG A 41 -11.70 -7.17 1.17
C ARG A 41 -10.69 -6.01 1.15
N SER A 42 -11.08 -4.83 1.61
CA SER A 42 -10.13 -3.72 1.80
C SER A 42 -9.05 -4.09 2.83
N PRO A 43 -7.80 -3.60 2.70
CA PRO A 43 -6.85 -3.68 3.79
C PRO A 43 -7.42 -3.03 5.05
N HIS A 44 -6.99 -3.53 6.22
CA HIS A 44 -7.32 -2.93 7.50
C HIS A 44 -6.75 -1.52 7.61
N ALA A 45 -7.46 -0.67 8.35
CA ALA A 45 -7.03 0.68 8.68
C ALA A 45 -5.62 0.72 9.26
N ARG A 46 -4.76 1.59 8.71
CA ARG A 46 -3.33 1.66 9.05
C ARG A 46 -2.69 2.99 8.65
N PHE A 47 -1.59 3.32 9.31
CA PHE A 47 -0.69 4.42 9.01
C PHE A 47 0.77 3.95 8.93
N SER A 48 1.67 4.81 8.44
CA SER A 48 3.10 4.48 8.24
C SER A 48 3.36 3.23 7.38
N HIS A 49 2.42 2.88 6.50
CA HIS A 49 2.55 1.85 5.49
C HIS A 49 3.25 2.41 4.24
N SER A 50 3.69 1.52 3.36
CA SER A 50 4.23 1.88 2.06
C SER A 50 3.19 1.60 0.98
N MET A 51 3.19 2.45 -0.04
CA MET A 51 2.34 2.29 -1.22
C MET A 51 3.20 2.32 -2.47
N PHE A 52 2.81 1.56 -3.49
CA PHE A 52 3.46 1.57 -4.79
C PHE A 52 2.45 1.35 -5.92
N VAL A 53 2.86 1.62 -7.15
CA VAL A 53 2.09 1.30 -8.36
C VAL A 53 2.94 0.44 -9.26
N TYR A 54 2.37 -0.65 -9.74
CA TYR A 54 2.98 -1.53 -10.74
C TYR A 54 1.96 -1.84 -11.83
N ARG A 55 2.22 -1.35 -13.04
CA ARG A 55 1.30 -1.42 -14.18
C ARG A 55 -0.09 -0.87 -13.76
N ASN A 56 -1.14 -1.67 -13.79
CA ASN A 56 -2.50 -1.27 -13.39
C ASN A 56 -2.86 -1.66 -11.96
N HIS A 57 -1.87 -1.93 -11.11
CA HIS A 57 -2.08 -2.36 -9.74
C HIS A 57 -1.50 -1.35 -8.76
N LEU A 58 -2.26 -1.06 -7.70
CA LEU A 58 -1.80 -0.29 -6.55
C LEU A 58 -1.56 -1.24 -5.38
N GLY A 59 -0.36 -1.22 -4.82
CA GLY A 59 0.02 -2.02 -3.66
C GLY A 59 0.00 -1.23 -2.36
N VAL A 60 -0.39 -1.88 -1.27
CA VAL A 60 -0.30 -1.40 0.12
C VAL A 60 0.36 -2.49 0.97
N ILE A 61 1.43 -2.15 1.66
CA ILE A 61 2.22 -3.09 2.45
C ILE A 61 2.73 -2.47 3.76
N GLY A 62 2.84 -3.29 4.81
CA GLY A 62 3.36 -2.85 6.10
C GLY A 62 2.43 -1.90 6.86
N GLY A 63 3.02 -1.08 7.71
CA GLY A 63 2.34 -0.09 8.55
C GLY A 63 1.80 -0.62 9.88
N CYS A 64 1.15 0.30 10.61
CA CYS A 64 0.65 0.15 11.97
C CYS A 64 -0.86 0.47 12.01
N PRO A 65 -1.70 -0.21 12.81
CA PRO A 65 -1.37 -1.28 13.76
C PRO A 65 -0.95 -2.58 13.11
N VAL A 66 0.00 -3.27 13.75
CA VAL A 66 0.40 -4.62 13.37
C VAL A 66 -0.64 -5.59 13.93
N ARG A 67 -1.30 -6.33 13.04
CA ARG A 67 -2.20 -7.43 13.38
C ARG A 67 -1.75 -8.67 12.60
N GLN A 68 -2.20 -9.86 12.98
CA GLN A 68 -1.82 -11.14 12.33
C GLN A 68 -2.02 -11.17 10.80
N HIS A 69 -2.79 -10.24 10.21
CA HIS A 69 -3.02 -10.11 8.76
C HIS A 69 -2.27 -8.93 8.11
N CYS A 70 -1.36 -8.25 8.81
CA CYS A 70 -0.65 -7.07 8.29
C CYS A 70 0.61 -7.41 7.47
N GLN A 71 1.03 -8.69 7.46
CA GLN A 71 2.12 -9.20 6.62
C GLN A 71 1.68 -9.54 5.19
N GLU A 72 0.40 -9.35 4.86
CA GLU A 72 -0.13 -9.54 3.51
C GLU A 72 0.08 -8.28 2.66
N LEU A 73 0.51 -8.47 1.41
CA LEU A 73 0.50 -7.44 0.39
C LEU A 73 -0.92 -7.29 -0.15
N ALA A 74 -1.54 -6.14 0.09
CA ALA A 74 -2.84 -5.82 -0.48
C ALA A 74 -2.66 -5.14 -1.83
N ILE A 75 -3.29 -5.68 -2.86
CA ILE A 75 -3.19 -5.21 -4.25
C ILE A 75 -4.58 -4.82 -4.74
N LEU A 76 -4.73 -3.58 -5.18
CA LEU A 76 -5.92 -3.10 -5.87
C LEU A 76 -5.67 -3.14 -7.37
N ASP A 77 -6.48 -3.92 -8.08
CA ASP A 77 -6.61 -3.79 -9.53
C ASP A 77 -7.36 -2.50 -9.85
N LEU A 78 -6.71 -1.56 -10.53
CA LEU A 78 -7.29 -0.23 -10.83
C LEU A 78 -8.32 -0.28 -11.96
N GLN A 79 -8.29 -1.31 -12.81
CA GLN A 79 -9.30 -1.48 -13.87
C GLN A 79 -10.56 -2.11 -13.31
N LEU A 80 -10.42 -3.20 -12.56
CA LEU A 80 -11.54 -3.91 -11.92
C LEU A 80 -12.04 -3.19 -10.65
N CYS A 81 -11.24 -2.27 -10.11
CA CYS A 81 -11.49 -1.63 -8.81
C CYS A 81 -11.79 -2.66 -7.72
N MET A 82 -10.92 -3.67 -7.59
CA MET A 82 -11.10 -4.80 -6.67
C MET A 82 -9.81 -5.16 -5.94
N TRP A 83 -9.91 -5.31 -4.62
CA TRP A 83 -8.80 -5.73 -3.77
C TRP A 83 -8.53 -7.22 -3.83
N ARG A 84 -7.24 -7.58 -3.81
CA ARG A 84 -6.69 -8.92 -3.67
C ARG A 84 -5.59 -8.90 -2.60
N HIS A 85 -5.34 -10.04 -1.98
CA HIS A 85 -4.32 -10.17 -0.93
C HIS A 85 -3.36 -11.29 -1.32
N VAL A 86 -2.07 -10.99 -1.22
CA VAL A 86 -0.99 -11.94 -1.49
C VAL A 86 -0.20 -12.12 -0.20
N LYS A 87 -0.07 -13.37 0.25
CA LYS A 87 0.82 -13.70 1.37
C LYS A 87 2.25 -13.64 0.87
N LEU A 88 3.09 -12.88 1.57
CA LEU A 88 4.51 -12.86 1.29
C LEU A 88 5.18 -13.91 2.16
N GLU A 89 5.95 -14.79 1.53
CA GLU A 89 6.87 -15.68 2.24
C GLU A 89 8.13 -14.87 2.59
N THR A 90 8.07 -14.05 3.65
CA THR A 90 9.24 -13.32 4.13
C THR A 90 10.07 -14.22 5.05
N THR A 91 11.39 -14.23 4.87
CA THR A 91 12.35 -14.93 5.75
C THR A 91 12.59 -14.23 7.09
N GLY A 92 11.64 -13.41 7.55
CA GLY A 92 11.71 -12.67 8.81
C GLY A 92 10.37 -12.02 9.15
N GLU A 93 10.11 -11.86 10.45
CA GLU A 93 8.95 -11.16 11.00
C GLU A 93 9.12 -9.62 10.96
N ASP A 94 9.84 -9.11 9.96
CA ASP A 94 10.21 -7.70 9.96
C ASP A 94 9.03 -6.82 9.60
N LEU A 95 8.70 -5.95 10.54
CA LEU A 95 7.60 -5.00 10.46
C LEU A 95 8.01 -3.86 9.52
N PHE A 96 7.46 -3.85 8.30
CA PHE A 96 7.67 -2.77 7.31
C PHE A 96 6.96 -1.46 7.71
N VAL A 97 7.14 -1.00 8.94
CA VAL A 97 6.61 0.27 9.45
C VAL A 97 7.62 1.37 9.13
N ARG A 98 7.17 2.44 8.47
CA ARG A 98 8.03 3.56 8.00
C ARG A 98 9.09 3.13 6.98
N SER A 99 8.84 2.05 6.25
CA SER A 99 9.67 1.66 5.11
C SER A 99 9.27 2.45 3.85
N THR A 100 10.17 2.52 2.87
CA THR A 100 9.82 2.99 1.51
C THR A 100 9.76 1.80 0.57
N ALA A 101 8.84 1.84 -0.40
CA ALA A 101 8.68 0.79 -1.40
C ALA A 101 8.80 1.40 -2.79
N HIS A 102 9.64 0.80 -3.63
CA HIS A 102 9.93 1.26 -4.98
C HIS A 102 9.87 0.09 -5.95
N VAL A 103 9.26 0.32 -7.11
CA VAL A 103 9.21 -0.65 -8.20
C VAL A 103 10.34 -0.33 -9.16
N PHE A 104 11.18 -1.31 -9.47
CA PHE A 104 12.25 -1.21 -10.46
C PHE A 104 12.12 -2.37 -11.45
N GLY A 105 11.73 -2.07 -12.70
CA GLY A 105 11.37 -3.10 -13.66
C GLY A 105 10.16 -3.89 -13.16
N ASP A 106 10.36 -5.19 -12.94
CA ASP A 106 9.35 -6.11 -12.38
C ASP A 106 9.61 -6.46 -10.90
N ASP A 107 10.61 -5.84 -10.26
CA ASP A 107 10.97 -6.09 -8.88
C ASP A 107 10.43 -5.00 -7.94
N LEU A 108 9.98 -5.42 -6.75
CA LEU A 108 9.53 -4.55 -5.67
C LEU A 108 10.62 -4.49 -4.60
N VAL A 109 11.28 -3.34 -4.49
CA VAL A 109 12.34 -3.12 -3.51
C VAL A 109 11.77 -2.35 -2.32
N MET A 110 11.91 -2.90 -1.11
CA MET A 110 11.57 -2.21 0.13
C MET A 110 12.81 -1.88 0.94
N ILE A 111 12.95 -0.62 1.32
CA ILE A 111 14.15 -0.10 2.01
C ILE A 111 13.74 0.55 3.32
N GLY A 112 14.45 0.20 4.38
CA GLY A 112 14.27 0.77 5.72
C GLY A 112 13.04 0.23 6.45
N GLY A 113 12.73 0.86 7.58
CA GLY A 113 11.69 0.42 8.50
C GLY A 113 12.19 0.45 9.95
N GLY A 114 11.26 0.58 10.90
CA GLY A 114 11.58 0.55 12.33
C GLY A 114 12.01 -0.85 12.78
N GLY A 115 13.30 -1.13 12.69
CA GLY A 115 13.90 -2.46 12.84
C GLY A 115 14.65 -2.78 11.56
N ILE A 116 15.97 -2.79 11.62
CA ILE A 116 16.89 -2.78 10.47
C ILE A 116 16.67 -4.00 9.57
N LEU A 117 16.26 -3.82 8.31
CA LEU A 117 16.75 -4.64 7.17
C LEU A 117 16.40 -4.03 5.80
N LEU A 118 17.29 -4.23 4.83
CA LEU A 118 17.04 -4.06 3.40
C LEU A 118 16.33 -5.32 2.89
N CYS A 119 15.11 -5.20 2.35
CA CYS A 119 14.41 -6.31 1.72
C CYS A 119 14.27 -6.04 0.22
N ILE A 120 15.17 -6.63 -0.57
CA ILE A 120 15.03 -6.68 -2.02
C ILE A 120 14.08 -7.84 -2.33
N TRP A 121 12.89 -7.56 -2.86
CA TRP A 121 11.95 -8.59 -3.26
C TRP A 121 12.01 -8.77 -4.78
N ASN A 122 12.40 -9.97 -5.21
CA ASN A 122 12.43 -10.33 -6.61
C ASN A 122 11.18 -11.14 -6.97
N LYS A 123 10.56 -10.77 -8.10
CA LYS A 123 9.42 -11.40 -8.81
C LYS A 123 8.00 -11.01 -8.40
N VAL A 124 7.44 -10.05 -9.16
CA VAL A 124 5.99 -10.04 -9.52
C VAL A 124 5.77 -10.81 -10.81
#